data_AF-A0A372Q3G7-F1
#
_entry.id   AF-A0A372Q3G7-F1
#
_cell.length_a   1.000
_cell.length_b   1.000
_cell.length_c   1.000
_cell.angle_alpha   90.00
_cell.angle_beta   90.00
_cell.angle_gamma   90.00
#
_symmetry.space_group_name_H-M   'P 1'
#
loop_
_entity.id
_entity.type
_entity.pdbx_description
1 polymer ?
#
loop_
_entity_poly.entity_id
_entity_poly.type
_entity_poly.pdbx_seq_one_letter_code
_entity_poly.pdbx_strand_id
1 'polypeptide(L)'
;MYTVNLLEQLPPELIPSISKIVQGNYTVKEYYSKLKECNLSKDYPEWLLKKLFFRGLSPEDILKVRLDGLQAFALDDIVERLSPEQCTEKIAKLFGLDEQNAGTYKALSGRTLEKRLEDYHFEYVKLKRKVNLLEAELDDLDECVDREAVVNLIHEIVPLLISNKGKALSESSENSNLDEIIEGSHKHQVRAKKDVPHKQQRKARTRKVKRVVV
;
A
#
# COMPACT_ATOMS: atom_id res chain seq x y z
N MET A 1 12.74 -8.21 -52.73
CA MET A 1 13.61 -7.17 -52.16
C MET A 1 14.85 -7.85 -51.64
N TYR A 2 16.00 -7.67 -52.29
CA TYR A 2 17.23 -8.36 -51.95
C TYR A 2 17.83 -7.74 -50.68
N THR A 3 17.90 -8.53 -49.61
CA THR A 3 18.80 -8.25 -48.49
C THR A 3 20.23 -8.50 -48.97
N VAL A 4 20.86 -7.47 -49.54
CA VAL A 4 22.27 -7.55 -49.90
C VAL A 4 23.05 -7.76 -48.60
N ASN A 5 23.71 -8.90 -48.51
CA ASN A 5 24.57 -9.24 -47.39
C ASN A 5 25.74 -8.26 -47.43
N LEU A 6 25.68 -7.18 -46.65
CA LEU A 6 26.64 -6.06 -46.68
C LEU A 6 28.09 -6.46 -46.33
N LEU A 7 28.37 -7.74 -46.06
CA LEU A 7 29.71 -8.31 -46.01
C LEU A 7 30.32 -8.52 -47.41
N GLU A 8 29.50 -8.68 -48.45
CA GLU A 8 29.96 -8.79 -49.85
C GLU A 8 30.41 -7.46 -50.46
N GLN A 9 30.07 -6.33 -49.84
CA GLN A 9 30.51 -4.99 -50.29
C GLN A 9 31.89 -4.58 -49.72
N LEU A 10 32.45 -5.38 -48.82
CA LEU A 10 33.79 -5.15 -48.29
C LEU A 10 34.81 -5.86 -49.20
N PRO A 11 35.88 -5.17 -49.63
CA PRO A 11 36.98 -5.83 -50.33
C PRO A 11 37.46 -7.06 -49.54
N PRO A 12 37.62 -8.24 -50.18
CA PRO A 12 37.90 -9.50 -49.50
C PRO A 12 39.20 -9.49 -48.68
N GLU A 13 40.14 -8.60 -49.03
CA GLU A 13 41.41 -8.38 -48.33
C GLU A 13 41.25 -7.72 -46.94
N LEU A 14 40.10 -7.10 -46.69
CA LEU A 14 39.83 -6.30 -45.49
C LEU A 14 39.06 -7.05 -44.41
N ILE A 15 38.33 -8.09 -44.82
CA ILE A 15 37.55 -8.95 -43.93
C ILE A 15 38.42 -9.57 -42.84
N PRO A 16 39.64 -10.10 -43.09
CA PRO A 16 40.42 -10.79 -42.07
C PRO A 16 41.11 -9.87 -41.05
N SER A 17 41.40 -8.60 -41.39
CA SER A 17 42.15 -7.68 -40.54
C SER A 17 41.24 -6.86 -39.62
N ILE A 18 40.11 -6.38 -40.15
CA ILE A 18 39.17 -5.55 -39.40
C ILE A 18 38.18 -6.40 -38.59
N SER A 19 37.78 -7.58 -39.10
CA SER A 19 36.89 -8.49 -38.36
C SER A 19 37.49 -9.07 -37.07
N LYS A 20 38.80 -8.86 -36.83
CA LYS A 20 39.46 -9.27 -35.59
C LYS A 20 39.40 -8.21 -34.49
N ILE A 21 39.08 -6.95 -34.83
CA ILE A 21 39.11 -5.86 -33.84
C ILE A 21 37.78 -5.85 -33.08
N VAL A 22 37.83 -6.43 -31.89
CA VAL A 22 36.75 -6.41 -30.90
C VAL A 22 37.22 -5.65 -29.67
N GLN A 23 36.28 -5.07 -28.93
CA GLN A 23 36.56 -4.28 -27.73
C GLN A 23 37.27 -5.13 -26.67
N GLY A 24 36.75 -6.33 -26.38
CA GLY A 24 37.33 -7.21 -25.36
C GLY A 24 37.48 -6.47 -24.03
N ASN A 25 38.70 -6.42 -23.50
CA ASN A 25 39.02 -5.74 -22.24
C ASN A 25 39.45 -4.27 -22.42
N TYR A 26 39.49 -3.75 -23.65
CA TYR A 26 39.84 -2.36 -23.89
C TYR A 26 38.71 -1.44 -23.46
N THR A 27 39.07 -0.25 -22.96
CA THR A 27 38.10 0.83 -22.78
C THR A 27 37.52 1.23 -24.14
N VAL A 28 36.32 1.81 -24.16
CA VAL A 28 35.67 2.27 -25.40
C VAL A 28 36.56 3.27 -26.17
N LYS A 29 37.27 4.15 -25.44
CA LYS A 29 38.23 5.10 -26.01
C LYS A 29 39.43 4.40 -26.68
N GLU A 30 40.07 3.45 -25.99
CA GLU A 30 41.18 2.68 -26.55
C GLU A 30 40.78 1.84 -27.77
N TYR A 31 39.62 1.18 -27.69
CA TYR A 31 39.05 0.42 -28.79
C TYR A 31 38.81 1.30 -30.02
N TYR A 32 38.20 2.47 -29.81
CA TYR A 32 37.94 3.42 -30.89
C TYR A 32 39.22 3.97 -31.52
N SER A 33 40.24 4.31 -30.71
CA SER A 33 41.55 4.75 -31.22
C SER A 33 42.19 3.70 -32.12
N LYS A 34 42.18 2.42 -31.72
CA LYS A 34 42.69 1.31 -32.56
C LYS A 34 41.93 1.16 -33.86
N LEU A 35 40.61 1.33 -33.81
CA LEU A 35 39.76 1.30 -35.00
C LEU A 35 40.10 2.46 -35.96
N LYS A 36 40.36 3.65 -35.41
CA LYS A 36 40.71 4.87 -36.16
C LYS A 36 42.12 4.79 -36.78
N GLU A 37 43.10 4.23 -36.08
CA GLU A 37 44.42 3.92 -36.63
C GLU A 37 44.33 2.98 -37.83
N CYS A 38 43.52 1.93 -37.72
CA CYS A 38 43.25 1.01 -38.83
C CYS A 38 42.53 1.71 -40.00
N ASN A 39 41.73 2.74 -39.72
CA ASN A 39 41.06 3.54 -40.73
C ASN A 39 42.04 4.47 -41.46
N LEU A 40 42.95 5.15 -40.75
CA LEU A 40 43.94 6.05 -41.34
C LEU A 40 44.83 5.35 -42.38
N SER A 41 45.10 4.07 -42.19
CA SER A 41 45.87 3.26 -43.16
C SER A 41 45.12 3.01 -44.47
N LYS A 42 43.80 3.17 -44.53
CA LYS A 42 42.95 2.65 -45.61
C LYS A 42 41.84 3.61 -46.09
N ASP A 43 41.70 4.75 -45.42
CA ASP A 43 40.81 5.88 -45.76
C ASP A 43 39.34 5.47 -45.99
N TYR A 44 38.74 4.77 -45.02
CA TYR A 44 37.34 4.32 -45.12
C TYR A 44 36.33 5.43 -44.86
N PRO A 45 35.15 5.34 -45.51
CA PRO A 45 34.04 6.22 -45.21
C PRO A 45 33.51 6.00 -43.79
N GLU A 46 33.04 7.09 -43.18
CA GLU A 46 32.60 7.14 -41.79
C GLU A 46 31.47 6.15 -41.46
N TRP A 47 30.55 5.88 -42.40
CA TRP A 47 29.47 4.91 -42.22
C TRP A 47 30.00 3.48 -41.99
N LEU A 48 31.11 3.13 -42.64
CA LEU A 48 31.73 1.82 -42.52
C LEU A 48 32.43 1.72 -41.16
N LEU A 49 33.16 2.76 -40.77
CA LEU A 49 33.78 2.86 -39.44
C LEU A 49 32.73 2.72 -38.33
N LYS A 50 31.59 3.39 -38.48
CA LYS A 50 30.49 3.36 -37.52
C LYS A 50 29.87 1.97 -37.39
N LYS A 51 29.71 1.27 -38.52
CA LYS A 51 29.22 -0.12 -38.52
C LYS A 51 30.19 -1.08 -37.84
N LEU A 52 31.49 -0.90 -38.09
CA LEU A 52 32.55 -1.73 -37.49
C LEU A 52 32.66 -1.50 -35.98
N PHE A 53 32.58 -0.25 -35.55
CA PHE A 53 32.54 0.13 -34.14
C PHE A 53 31.42 -0.61 -33.41
N PHE A 54 30.17 -0.52 -33.88
CA PHE A 54 29.05 -1.23 -33.24
C PHE A 54 29.15 -2.75 -33.29
N ARG A 55 29.83 -3.31 -34.30
CA ARG A 55 30.02 -4.77 -34.42
C ARG A 55 31.05 -5.30 -33.43
N GLY A 56 32.10 -4.54 -33.14
CA GLY A 56 33.16 -4.95 -32.21
C GLY A 56 32.97 -4.46 -30.78
N LEU A 57 32.04 -3.53 -30.51
CA LEU A 57 31.67 -3.13 -29.15
C LEU A 57 31.17 -4.31 -28.30
N SER A 58 31.39 -4.22 -27.00
CA SER A 58 30.90 -5.16 -25.99
C SER A 58 29.37 -5.14 -25.93
N PRO A 59 28.70 -6.27 -25.60
CA PRO A 59 27.26 -6.31 -25.41
C PRO A 59 26.73 -5.24 -24.45
N GLU A 60 27.45 -4.95 -23.36
CA GLU A 60 27.08 -3.97 -22.34
C GLU A 60 27.04 -2.55 -22.91
N ASP A 61 28.06 -2.16 -23.67
CA ASP A 61 28.13 -0.84 -24.29
C ASP A 61 27.13 -0.69 -25.44
N ILE A 62 26.89 -1.77 -26.20
CA ILE A 62 25.81 -1.81 -27.21
C ILE A 62 24.44 -1.58 -26.56
N LEU A 63 24.17 -2.23 -25.42
CA LEU A 63 22.93 -2.01 -24.67
C LEU A 63 22.82 -0.56 -24.21
N LYS A 64 23.90 0.03 -23.70
CA LYS A 64 23.95 1.43 -23.27
C LYS A 64 23.66 2.41 -24.43
N VAL A 65 24.27 2.19 -25.61
CA VAL A 65 23.98 2.96 -26.83
C VAL A 65 22.50 2.90 -27.19
N ARG A 66 21.87 1.71 -27.09
CA ARG A 66 20.45 1.52 -27.42
C ARG A 66 19.54 2.22 -26.43
N LEU A 67 19.80 2.06 -25.12
CA LEU A 67 18.98 2.64 -24.06
C LEU A 67 19.05 4.17 -24.06
N ASP A 68 20.24 4.74 -24.26
CA ASP A 68 20.44 6.19 -24.29
C ASP A 68 20.12 6.83 -25.66
N GLY A 69 19.66 6.05 -26.64
CA GLY A 69 19.29 6.54 -27.97
C GLY A 69 20.48 7.10 -28.78
N LEU A 70 21.69 6.60 -28.55
CA LEU A 70 22.92 7.19 -29.07
C LEU A 70 23.23 6.85 -30.55
N GLN A 71 22.40 6.02 -31.21
CA GLN A 71 22.69 5.49 -32.54
C GLN A 71 22.83 6.58 -33.62
N ALA A 72 22.14 7.70 -33.47
CA ALA A 72 22.16 8.82 -34.42
C ALA A 72 23.40 9.72 -34.28
N PHE A 73 24.12 9.65 -33.16
CA PHE A 73 25.23 10.55 -32.86
C PHE A 73 26.50 10.21 -33.65
N ALA A 74 27.42 11.17 -33.73
CA ALA A 74 28.76 10.94 -34.29
C ALA A 74 29.54 9.97 -33.40
N LEU A 75 30.54 9.28 -33.96
CA LEU A 75 31.30 8.28 -33.20
C LEU A 75 32.05 8.91 -32.01
N ASP A 76 32.65 10.08 -32.21
CA ASP A 76 33.36 10.80 -31.15
C ASP A 76 32.41 11.12 -29.97
N ASP A 77 31.19 11.56 -30.25
CA ASP A 77 30.17 11.83 -29.22
C ASP A 77 29.73 10.57 -28.47
N ILE A 78 29.57 9.47 -29.20
CA ILE A 78 29.17 8.18 -28.61
C ILE A 78 30.28 7.69 -27.66
N VAL A 79 31.54 7.74 -28.11
CA VAL A 79 32.70 7.32 -27.31
C VAL A 79 32.79 8.14 -26.03
N GLU A 80 32.58 9.45 -26.10
CA GLU A 80 32.61 10.32 -24.93
C GLU A 80 31.45 10.04 -23.96
N ARG A 81 30.25 9.74 -24.47
CA ARG A 81 29.09 9.37 -23.64
C ARG A 81 29.18 7.98 -23.02
N LEU A 82 29.90 7.07 -23.67
CA LEU A 82 30.18 5.75 -23.14
C LEU A 82 31.31 5.77 -22.10
N SER A 83 32.13 6.83 -22.11
CA SER A 83 33.23 7.03 -21.18
C SER A 83 32.78 6.92 -19.71
N PRO A 84 33.58 6.25 -18.85
CA PRO A 84 33.20 5.99 -17.46
C PRO A 84 32.92 7.25 -16.64
N GLU A 85 33.53 8.38 -16.99
CA GLU A 85 33.38 9.67 -16.31
C GLU A 85 31.94 10.21 -16.39
N GLN A 86 31.25 10.03 -17.52
CA GLN A 86 29.84 10.41 -17.61
C GLN A 86 28.93 9.40 -16.90
N CYS A 87 29.37 8.16 -16.78
CA CYS A 87 28.59 7.12 -16.10
C CYS A 87 28.51 7.39 -14.59
N THR A 88 29.62 7.79 -13.97
CA THR A 88 29.65 8.13 -12.53
C THR A 88 28.80 9.36 -12.22
N GLU A 89 28.79 10.38 -13.09
CA GLU A 89 27.92 11.56 -12.92
C GLU A 89 26.43 11.21 -13.01
N LYS A 90 26.04 10.40 -14.01
CA LYS A 90 24.65 9.91 -14.13
C LYS A 90 24.24 9.08 -12.91
N ILE A 91 25.13 8.22 -12.44
CA ILE A 91 24.91 7.38 -11.25
C ILE A 91 24.75 8.26 -10.00
N ALA A 92 25.61 9.26 -9.79
CA ALA A 92 25.51 10.17 -8.65
C ALA A 92 24.21 10.98 -8.65
N LYS A 93 23.75 11.45 -9.82
CA LYS A 93 22.45 12.13 -9.96
C LYS A 93 21.28 11.19 -9.65
N LEU A 94 21.35 9.94 -10.13
CA LEU A 94 20.32 8.92 -9.87
C LEU A 94 20.23 8.59 -8.37
N PHE A 95 21.36 8.42 -7.70
CA PHE A 95 21.42 8.20 -6.25
C PHE A 95 20.90 9.41 -5.45
N GLY A 96 21.23 10.63 -5.87
CA GLY A 96 20.69 11.85 -5.24
C GLY A 96 19.16 11.96 -5.38
N LEU A 97 18.59 11.48 -6.48
CA LEU A 97 17.13 11.41 -6.67
C LEU A 97 16.47 10.37 -5.77
N ASP A 98 17.12 9.22 -5.54
CA ASP A 98 16.60 8.18 -4.65
C ASP A 98 16.54 8.65 -3.18
N GLU A 99 17.52 9.42 -2.72
CA GLU A 99 17.49 10.01 -1.37
C GLU A 99 16.33 11.00 -1.18
N GLN A 100 16.07 11.85 -2.17
CA GLN A 100 14.92 12.75 -2.17
C GLN A 100 13.59 12.00 -2.23
N ASN A 101 13.52 10.94 -3.04
CA ASN A 101 12.32 10.10 -3.14
C ASN A 101 12.06 9.32 -1.86
N ALA A 102 13.08 8.78 -1.20
CA ALA A 102 12.98 8.12 0.09
C ALA A 102 12.47 9.09 1.18
N GLY A 103 13.01 10.31 1.21
CA GLY A 103 12.53 11.37 2.10
C GLY A 103 11.06 11.73 1.86
N THR A 104 10.67 11.86 0.59
CA THR A 104 9.30 12.20 0.19
C THR A 104 8.32 11.08 0.51
N TYR A 105 8.66 9.83 0.21
CA TYR A 105 7.84 8.67 0.53
C TYR A 105 7.68 8.50 2.05
N LYS A 106 8.76 8.67 2.83
CA LYS A 106 8.71 8.64 4.30
C LYS A 106 7.83 9.76 4.87
N ALA A 107 7.92 10.97 4.34
CA ALA A 107 7.12 12.10 4.78
C ALA A 107 5.62 11.94 4.47
N LEU A 108 5.28 11.38 3.30
CA LEU A 108 3.90 11.19 2.85
C LEU A 108 3.25 9.94 3.47
N SER A 109 3.94 8.81 3.45
CA SER A 109 3.42 7.54 3.97
C SER A 109 3.41 7.51 5.50
N GLY A 110 4.45 8.04 6.16
CA GLY A 110 4.54 8.09 7.63
C GLY A 110 3.37 8.84 8.25
N ARG A 111 3.09 10.06 7.79
CA ARG A 111 1.97 10.87 8.29
C ARG A 111 0.60 10.22 8.09
N THR A 112 0.43 9.47 7.00
CA THR A 112 -0.86 8.84 6.68
C THR A 112 -1.06 7.58 7.51
N LEU A 113 -0.02 6.78 7.69
CA LEU A 113 -0.05 5.55 8.50
C LEU A 113 -0.16 5.86 9.99
N GLU A 114 0.57 6.86 10.50
CA GLU A 114 0.50 7.30 11.89
C GLU A 114 -0.93 7.71 12.28
N LYS A 115 -1.59 8.54 11.45
CA LYS A 115 -2.99 8.93 11.69
C LYS A 115 -3.93 7.74 11.73
N ARG A 116 -3.80 6.79 10.78
CA ARG A 116 -4.63 5.58 10.78
C ARG A 116 -4.41 4.74 12.03
N LEU A 117 -3.17 4.67 12.52
CA LEU A 117 -2.84 3.93 13.75
C LEU A 117 -3.48 4.58 14.98
N GLU A 118 -3.46 5.90 15.07
CA GLU A 118 -4.15 6.66 16.12
C GLU A 118 -5.66 6.45 16.09
N ASP A 119 -6.28 6.50 14.90
CA ASP A 119 -7.71 6.24 14.72
C ASP A 119 -8.09 4.82 15.16
N TYR A 120 -7.32 3.81 14.76
CA TYR A 120 -7.52 2.43 15.21
C TYR A 120 -7.37 2.28 16.73
N HIS A 121 -6.38 2.94 17.33
CA HIS A 121 -6.20 2.92 18.78
C HIS A 121 -7.39 3.52 19.51
N PHE A 122 -7.93 4.63 19.01
CA PHE A 122 -9.12 5.27 19.56
C PHE A 122 -10.36 4.37 19.51
N GLU A 123 -10.63 3.74 18.37
CA GLU A 123 -11.76 2.81 18.22
C GLU A 123 -11.59 1.57 19.12
N TYR A 124 -10.38 1.04 19.25
CA TYR A 124 -10.09 -0.06 20.18
C TYR A 124 -10.41 0.30 21.64
N VAL A 125 -9.98 1.48 22.11
CA VAL A 125 -10.26 1.94 23.48
C VAL A 125 -11.76 2.09 23.71
N LYS A 126 -12.49 2.61 22.72
CA LYS A 126 -13.95 2.75 22.77
C LYS A 126 -14.65 1.40 22.83
N LEU A 127 -14.24 0.45 22.01
CA LEU A 127 -14.77 -0.91 22.02
C LEU A 127 -14.49 -1.61 23.34
N LYS A 128 -13.25 -1.51 23.85
CA LYS A 128 -12.83 -2.10 25.13
C LYS A 128 -13.72 -1.63 26.28
N ARG A 129 -14.04 -0.33 26.35
CA ARG A 129 -14.96 0.20 27.39
C ARG A 129 -16.37 -0.40 27.29
N LYS A 130 -16.88 -0.60 26.08
CA LYS A 130 -18.20 -1.22 25.88
C LYS A 130 -18.22 -2.70 26.28
N VAL A 131 -17.17 -3.44 25.94
CA VAL A 131 -17.02 -4.84 26.35
C VAL A 131 -16.99 -4.95 27.87
N ASN A 132 -16.19 -4.13 28.54
CA ASN A 132 -16.15 -4.11 30.01
C ASN A 132 -17.51 -3.78 30.66
N LEU A 133 -18.32 -2.92 30.03
CA LEU A 133 -19.66 -2.60 30.54
C LEU A 133 -20.61 -3.80 30.38
N LEU A 134 -20.57 -4.47 29.23
CA LEU A 134 -21.38 -5.66 28.98
C LEU A 134 -20.97 -6.83 29.86
N GLU A 135 -19.66 -6.99 30.13
CA GLU A 135 -19.17 -7.99 31.08
C GLU A 135 -19.75 -7.76 32.49
N ALA A 136 -19.76 -6.52 32.98
CA ALA A 136 -20.37 -6.20 34.27
C ALA A 136 -21.89 -6.43 34.31
N GLU A 137 -22.61 -6.03 33.25
CA GLU A 137 -24.07 -6.24 33.16
C GLU A 137 -24.45 -7.73 33.10
N LEU A 138 -23.61 -8.57 32.47
CA LEU A 138 -23.79 -10.03 32.47
C LEU A 138 -23.50 -10.65 33.84
N ASP A 139 -22.51 -10.14 34.57
CA ASP A 139 -22.16 -10.58 35.93
C ASP A 139 -23.34 -10.32 36.88
N ASP A 140 -23.91 -9.11 36.84
CA ASP A 140 -25.09 -8.73 37.63
C ASP A 140 -26.32 -9.60 37.29
N LEU A 141 -26.48 -10.02 36.03
CA LEU A 141 -27.61 -10.85 35.60
C LEU A 141 -27.47 -12.31 36.04
N ASP A 142 -26.25 -12.85 36.07
CA ASP A 142 -26.00 -14.20 36.59
C ASP A 142 -26.28 -14.28 38.10
N GLU A 143 -26.05 -13.19 38.85
CA GLU A 143 -26.46 -13.07 40.25
C GLU A 143 -27.98 -12.95 40.42
N CYS A 144 -28.69 -12.26 39.52
CA CYS A 144 -30.12 -11.99 39.66
C CYS A 144 -31.02 -13.21 39.38
N VAL A 145 -30.55 -14.20 38.61
CA VAL A 145 -31.34 -15.40 38.30
C VAL A 145 -30.93 -16.53 39.23
N ASP A 146 -31.72 -16.76 40.30
CA ASP A 146 -31.59 -17.97 41.12
C ASP A 146 -32.01 -19.19 40.29
N ARG A 147 -31.02 -19.80 39.64
CA ARG A 147 -31.19 -20.97 38.79
C ARG A 147 -31.79 -22.13 39.58
N GLU A 148 -31.53 -22.22 40.89
CA GLU A 148 -32.08 -23.27 41.73
C GLU A 148 -33.57 -23.08 41.96
N ALA A 149 -34.02 -21.85 42.23
CA ALA A 149 -35.46 -21.54 42.31
C ALA A 149 -36.19 -21.81 40.99
N VAL A 150 -35.60 -21.42 39.85
CA VAL A 150 -36.19 -21.68 38.52
C VAL A 150 -36.30 -23.18 38.25
N VAL A 151 -35.25 -23.96 38.55
CA VAL A 151 -35.24 -25.41 38.37
C VAL A 151 -36.26 -26.08 39.28
N ASN A 152 -36.36 -25.66 40.54
CA ASN A 152 -37.36 -26.16 41.49
C ASN A 152 -38.79 -25.89 41.01
N LEU A 153 -39.07 -24.68 40.51
CA LEU A 153 -40.37 -24.31 39.95
C LEU A 153 -40.72 -25.16 38.71
N ILE A 154 -39.74 -25.44 37.83
CA ILE A 154 -39.93 -26.34 36.68
C ILE A 154 -40.26 -27.76 37.16
N HIS A 155 -39.54 -28.27 38.16
CA HIS A 155 -39.81 -29.58 38.75
C HIS A 155 -41.18 -29.68 39.44
N GLU A 156 -41.74 -28.56 39.89
CA GLU A 156 -43.09 -28.49 40.47
C GLU A 156 -44.19 -28.41 39.40
N ILE A 157 -44.00 -27.58 38.37
CA ILE A 157 -44.99 -27.36 37.30
C ILE A 157 -45.10 -28.56 36.36
N VAL A 158 -43.98 -29.21 36.00
CA VAL A 158 -43.97 -30.30 35.01
C VAL A 158 -44.86 -31.49 35.45
N PRO A 159 -44.81 -31.99 36.70
CA PRO A 159 -45.74 -33.01 37.19
C PRO A 159 -47.22 -32.58 37.16
N LEU A 160 -47.52 -31.31 37.47
CA LEU A 160 -48.88 -30.76 37.44
C LEU A 160 -49.44 -30.67 36.01
N LEU A 161 -48.59 -30.36 35.03
CA LEU A 161 -48.98 -30.36 33.62
C LEU A 161 -49.16 -31.78 33.06
N ILE A 162 -48.36 -32.75 33.52
CA ILE A 162 -48.46 -34.16 33.09
C ILE A 162 -49.71 -34.82 33.69
N SER A 163 -50.06 -34.55 34.95
CA SER A 163 -51.27 -35.09 35.60
C SER A 163 -52.57 -34.53 35.02
N ASN A 164 -52.54 -33.30 34.50
CA ASN A 164 -53.68 -32.67 33.82
C ASN A 164 -53.94 -33.18 32.39
N LYS A 165 -53.04 -33.99 31.81
CA LYS A 165 -53.21 -34.55 30.46
C LYS A 165 -53.99 -35.89 30.43
N GLY A 166 -54.46 -36.37 31.59
CA GLY A 166 -55.12 -37.67 31.75
C GLY A 166 -56.60 -37.64 32.16
N LYS A 167 -57.24 -36.47 32.31
CA LYS A 167 -58.68 -36.38 32.62
C LYS A 167 -59.46 -35.73 31.48
N ALA A 168 -59.99 -36.56 30.59
CA ALA A 168 -61.17 -36.20 29.83
C ALA A 168 -62.36 -36.11 30.81
N LEU A 169 -63.01 -34.95 30.84
CA LEU A 169 -64.45 -34.74 31.11
C LEU A 169 -65.08 -35.52 32.28
N SER A 170 -65.30 -34.87 33.42
CA SER A 170 -66.50 -35.06 34.25
C SER A 170 -66.65 -33.91 35.27
N GLU A 171 -67.62 -33.05 34.94
CA GLU A 171 -68.38 -32.09 35.76
C GLU A 171 -68.00 -31.93 37.25
N SER A 172 -67.50 -30.75 37.63
CA SER A 172 -68.17 -29.92 38.63
C SER A 172 -67.65 -28.49 38.60
N SER A 173 -68.62 -27.59 38.67
CA SER A 173 -68.54 -26.14 38.81
C SER A 173 -67.74 -25.75 40.04
N GLU A 174 -66.75 -24.85 39.87
CA GLU A 174 -66.55 -23.61 40.64
C GLU A 174 -65.13 -23.05 40.41
N ASN A 175 -65.07 -22.11 39.46
CA ASN A 175 -64.28 -20.86 39.50
C ASN A 175 -63.15 -20.74 40.55
N SER A 176 -61.89 -20.62 40.09
CA SER A 176 -60.90 -19.72 40.71
C SER A 176 -59.64 -19.52 39.84
N ASN A 177 -59.58 -18.31 39.27
CA ASN A 177 -58.42 -17.45 38.98
C ASN A 177 -57.16 -18.07 38.35
N LEU A 178 -57.19 -18.33 37.04
CA LEU A 178 -55.98 -18.40 36.22
C LEU A 178 -55.67 -17.08 35.47
N ASP A 179 -56.56 -16.09 35.57
CA ASP A 179 -56.46 -14.81 34.88
C ASP A 179 -55.62 -13.76 35.62
N GLU A 180 -55.25 -14.00 36.89
CA GLU A 180 -54.56 -13.01 37.74
C GLU A 180 -53.02 -12.99 37.58
N ILE A 181 -52.42 -13.94 36.88
CA ILE A 181 -50.96 -14.00 36.69
C ILE A 181 -50.50 -13.25 35.42
N ILE A 182 -51.41 -12.94 34.49
CA ILE A 182 -51.11 -12.23 33.24
C ILE A 182 -51.37 -10.72 33.36
N GLU A 183 -51.82 -10.22 34.52
CA GLU A 183 -52.01 -8.77 34.77
C GLU A 183 -50.83 -8.14 35.55
N GLY A 184 -49.62 -8.66 35.38
CA GLY A 184 -48.38 -8.07 35.91
C GLY A 184 -47.57 -7.24 34.92
N SER A 185 -47.92 -7.26 33.62
CA SER A 185 -47.01 -6.77 32.56
C SER A 185 -47.33 -5.37 32.01
N HIS A 186 -48.20 -4.58 32.64
CA HIS A 186 -48.58 -3.27 32.09
C HIS A 186 -48.38 -2.11 33.07
N LYS A 187 -47.13 -1.61 33.19
CA LYS A 187 -46.85 -0.24 33.64
C LYS A 187 -45.46 0.30 33.26
N HIS A 188 -45.06 0.11 32.00
CA HIS A 188 -44.04 1.00 31.43
C HIS A 188 -44.71 2.33 31.05
N GLN A 189 -44.72 3.31 31.96
CA GLN A 189 -44.90 4.71 31.55
C GLN A 189 -43.64 5.15 30.80
N VAL A 190 -43.64 5.01 29.48
CA VAL A 190 -42.72 5.74 28.60
C VAL A 190 -43.09 7.22 28.68
N ARG A 191 -42.52 7.96 29.64
CA ARG A 191 -42.57 9.43 29.61
C ARG A 191 -41.58 9.91 28.56
N ALA A 192 -42.11 10.34 27.42
CA ALA A 192 -41.36 11.07 26.42
C ALA A 192 -40.90 12.43 26.95
N LYS A 193 -39.57 12.61 26.92
CA LYS A 193 -38.78 13.83 26.71
C LYS A 193 -38.92 15.00 27.68
N LYS A 194 -37.79 15.48 28.21
CA LYS A 194 -37.28 16.83 27.90
C LYS A 194 -35.74 16.84 27.93
N ASP A 195 -35.12 17.07 26.77
CA ASP A 195 -33.72 17.47 26.68
C ASP A 195 -33.55 18.79 27.42
N VAL A 196 -32.70 18.80 28.44
CA VAL A 196 -32.20 20.03 29.06
C VAL A 196 -31.08 20.55 28.16
N PRO A 197 -31.21 21.73 27.52
CA PRO A 197 -30.09 22.30 26.80
C PRO A 197 -29.09 22.82 27.84
N HIS A 198 -28.03 22.07 28.08
CA HIS A 198 -26.89 22.54 28.85
C HIS A 198 -26.19 23.65 28.05
N LYS A 199 -26.58 24.90 28.29
CA LYS A 199 -25.89 26.07 27.74
C LYS A 199 -24.52 26.21 28.40
N GLN A 200 -23.51 25.61 27.79
CA GLN A 200 -22.12 25.85 28.14
C GLN A 200 -21.76 27.29 27.69
N GLN A 201 -21.83 28.23 28.63
CA GLN A 201 -21.52 29.63 28.40
C GLN A 201 -20.02 29.78 28.11
N ARG A 202 -19.64 29.92 26.83
CA ARG A 202 -18.27 30.32 26.47
C ARG A 202 -18.06 31.76 26.92
N LYS A 203 -17.23 31.97 27.95
CA LYS A 203 -16.69 33.30 28.28
C LYS A 203 -15.91 33.82 27.07
N ALA A 204 -16.35 34.95 26.51
CA ALA A 204 -15.64 35.64 25.44
C ALA A 204 -14.26 36.07 25.93
N ARG A 205 -13.19 35.67 25.24
CA ARG A 205 -11.84 36.21 25.46
C ARG A 205 -11.77 37.59 24.80
N THR A 206 -11.38 38.60 25.57
CA THR A 206 -11.11 39.95 25.08
C THR A 206 -9.99 39.93 24.03
N ARG A 207 -10.26 40.46 22.83
CA ARG A 207 -9.24 40.71 21.80
C ARG A 207 -8.32 41.84 22.28
N LYS A 208 -7.03 41.54 22.47
CA LYS A 208 -6.02 42.59 22.71
C LYS A 208 -5.84 43.38 21.43
N VAL A 209 -6.35 44.60 21.38
CA VAL A 209 -6.02 45.58 20.34
C VAL A 209 -4.58 46.02 20.57
N LYS A 210 -3.70 45.81 19.58
CA LYS A 210 -2.37 46.43 19.57
C LYS A 210 -2.58 47.92 19.34
N ARG A 211 -2.19 48.74 20.32
CA ARG A 211 -2.15 50.20 20.19
C ARG A 211 -1.04 50.55 19.19
N VAL A 212 -1.40 51.10 18.05
CA VAL A 212 -0.44 51.76 17.14
C VAL A 212 -0.23 53.17 17.70
N VAL A 213 1.00 53.49 18.07
CA VAL A 213 1.41 54.86 18.35
C VAL A 213 1.75 55.47 16.99
N VAL A 214 1.02 56.51 16.61
CA VAL A 214 1.35 57.39 15.48
C VAL A 214 2.35 58.43 15.97
#